data_AF-A0A963D9M3-F1
#
_entry.id   AF-A0A963D9M3-F1
#
_cell.length_a   1.000
_cell.length_b   1.000
_cell.length_c   1.000
_cell.angle_alpha   90.00
_cell.angle_beta   90.00
_cell.angle_gamma   90.00
#
_symmetry.space_group_name_H-M   'P 1'
#
loop_
_entity.id
_entity.type
_entity.pdbx_description
1 polymer ?
#
loop_
_entity_poly.entity_id
_entity_poly.type
_entity_poly.pdbx_seq_one_letter_code
_entity_poly.pdbx_strand_id
1 'polypeptide(L)'
;MLSITDLLDFIDLDPETVRIVGRATGLGDDDSVALARQLLASEDGIALIHHMYRDHPDIRQDATMDRDYHRFARKYPLPGAFPQP
;
A
#
# COMPACT_ATOMS: atom_id res chain seq x y z
N MET A 1 30.23 -1.89 2.37
CA MET A 1 29.31 -3.03 2.52
C MET A 1 27.93 -2.53 2.18
N LEU A 2 27.39 -2.91 1.02
CA LEU A 2 25.98 -2.67 0.72
C LEU A 2 25.16 -3.59 1.62
N SER A 3 24.29 -2.99 2.44
CA SER A 3 23.44 -3.69 3.42
C SER A 3 22.27 -4.35 2.69
N ILE A 4 21.66 -5.38 3.29
CA ILE A 4 20.40 -6.00 2.84
C ILE A 4 19.28 -4.94 2.61
N THR A 5 19.41 -3.78 3.22
CA THR A 5 18.57 -2.58 3.00
C THR A 5 18.59 -2.08 1.55
N ASP A 6 19.69 -2.22 0.80
CA ASP A 6 19.82 -1.80 -0.60
C ASP A 6 19.09 -2.76 -1.57
N LEU A 7 18.83 -4.00 -1.14
CA LEU A 7 18.02 -4.97 -1.90
C LEU A 7 16.52 -4.66 -1.87
N LEU A 8 16.07 -3.77 -0.97
CA LEU A 8 14.67 -3.31 -0.89
C LEU A 8 14.38 -2.10 -1.80
N ASP A 9 15.40 -1.50 -2.42
CA ASP A 9 15.23 -0.51 -3.49
C ASP A 9 14.57 -1.14 -4.75
N PHE A 10 14.37 -2.47 -4.75
CA PHE A 10 13.81 -3.27 -5.84
C PHE A 10 12.28 -3.47 -5.82
N ILE A 11 11.58 -3.04 -4.77
CA ILE A 11 10.12 -3.11 -4.79
C ILE A 11 9.62 -1.81 -5.38
N ASP A 12 9.47 -1.78 -6.71
CA ASP A 12 8.70 -0.80 -7.46
C ASP A 12 7.49 -0.38 -6.62
N LEU A 13 7.56 0.85 -6.09
CA LEU A 13 6.47 1.42 -5.31
C LEU A 13 5.31 1.56 -6.30
N ASP A 14 4.31 0.72 -6.14
CA ASP A 14 3.20 0.68 -7.09
C ASP A 14 2.55 2.07 -7.13
N PRO A 15 2.44 2.70 -8.32
CA PRO A 15 1.86 4.03 -8.43
C PRO A 15 0.39 4.05 -7.96
N GLU A 16 -0.28 2.89 -7.98
CA GLU A 16 -1.59 2.69 -7.37
C GLU A 16 -1.57 2.90 -5.85
N THR A 17 -0.53 2.43 -5.16
CA THR A 17 -0.38 2.57 -3.70
C THR A 17 -0.14 4.04 -3.32
N VAL A 18 0.68 4.74 -4.10
CA VAL A 18 0.89 6.18 -3.94
C VAL A 18 -0.42 6.94 -4.13
N ARG A 19 -1.19 6.57 -5.15
CA ARG A 19 -2.47 7.21 -5.48
C ARG A 19 -3.49 7.05 -4.35
N ILE A 20 -3.61 5.85 -3.76
CA ILE A 20 -4.56 5.65 -2.66
C ILE A 20 -4.13 6.41 -1.39
N VAL A 21 -2.83 6.44 -1.09
CA VAL A 21 -2.28 7.20 0.04
C VAL A 21 -2.52 8.69 -0.15
N GLY A 22 -2.24 9.23 -1.34
CA GLY A 22 -2.51 10.64 -1.67
C GLY A 22 -4.00 10.97 -1.59
N ARG A 23 -4.88 10.12 -2.12
CA ARG A 23 -6.34 10.32 -2.03
C ARG A 23 -6.85 10.27 -0.59
N ALA A 24 -6.32 9.36 0.23
CA ALA A 24 -6.75 9.20 1.62
C ALA A 24 -6.24 10.33 2.54
N THR A 25 -5.09 10.92 2.22
CA THR A 25 -4.42 11.91 3.08
C THR A 25 -4.51 13.35 2.57
N GLY A 26 -4.82 13.55 1.29
CA GLY A 26 -4.79 14.85 0.63
C GLY A 26 -3.38 15.41 0.40
N LEU A 27 -2.35 14.59 0.55
CA LEU A 27 -0.95 14.98 0.34
C LEU A 27 -0.62 15.14 -1.15
N GLY A 28 0.41 15.94 -1.45
CA GLY A 28 0.99 16.02 -2.78
C GLY A 28 1.73 14.74 -3.16
N ASP A 29 2.08 14.61 -4.43
CA ASP A 29 2.67 13.37 -4.99
C ASP A 29 3.96 12.95 -4.27
N ASP A 30 4.89 13.90 -4.05
CA ASP A 30 6.18 13.62 -3.40
C ASP A 30 6.01 13.15 -1.94
N ASP A 31 5.12 13.79 -1.20
CA ASP A 31 4.81 13.43 0.19
C ASP A 31 4.06 12.10 0.27
N SER A 32 3.18 11.83 -0.70
CA SER A 32 2.46 10.56 -0.81
C SER A 32 3.40 9.39 -1.11
N VAL A 33 4.41 9.61 -1.95
CA VAL A 33 5.47 8.63 -2.22
C VAL A 33 6.26 8.33 -0.95
N ALA A 34 6.68 9.37 -0.22
CA ALA A 34 7.43 9.21 1.02
C ALA A 34 6.61 8.46 2.09
N LEU A 35 5.34 8.83 2.26
CA LEU A 35 4.45 8.19 3.23
C LEU A 35 4.14 6.74 2.83
N ALA A 36 3.86 6.46 1.56
CA ALA A 36 3.61 5.10 1.10
C ALA A 36 4.81 4.18 1.36
N ARG A 37 6.04 4.66 1.14
CA ARG A 37 7.27 3.92 1.48
C ARG A 37 7.38 3.63 2.98
N GLN A 38 7.06 4.60 3.82
CA GLN A 38 7.09 4.41 5.28
C GLN A 38 6.04 3.39 5.73
N LEU A 39 4.84 3.44 5.18
CA LEU A 39 3.76 2.50 5.51
C LEU A 39 4.11 1.07 5.08
N LEU A 40 4.66 0.89 3.88
CA LEU A 40 5.08 -0.42 3.38
C LEU A 40 6.24 -1.05 4.16
N ALA A 41 6.97 -0.27 4.97
CA ALA A 41 8.08 -0.77 5.77
C ALA A 41 7.63 -1.49 7.07
N SER A 42 6.33 -1.53 7.37
CA SER A 42 5.80 -2.15 8.58
C SER A 42 4.49 -2.90 8.33
N GLU A 43 4.20 -3.93 9.12
CA GLU A 43 2.93 -4.66 9.05
C GLU A 43 1.74 -3.75 9.35
N ASP A 44 1.83 -2.92 10.40
CA ASP A 44 0.77 -1.96 10.74
C ASP A 44 0.50 -0.96 9.61
N GLY A 45 1.55 -0.52 8.90
CA GLY A 45 1.41 0.37 7.76
C GLY A 45 0.78 -0.32 6.53
N ILE A 46 1.08 -1.59 6.29
CA ILE A 46 0.39 -2.40 5.28
C ILE A 46 -1.10 -2.53 5.63
N ALA A 47 -1.43 -2.84 6.88
CA ALA A 47 -2.81 -2.90 7.35
C ALA A 47 -3.53 -1.56 7.17
N LEU A 48 -2.85 -0.45 7.44
CA LEU A 48 -3.40 0.88 7.21
C LEU A 48 -3.71 1.14 5.72
N ILE A 49 -2.84 0.72 4.80
CA ILE A 49 -3.11 0.85 3.35
C ILE A 49 -4.33 0.00 2.94
N HIS A 50 -4.52 -1.19 3.50
CA HIS A 50 -5.75 -1.97 3.29
C HIS A 50 -7.00 -1.20 3.74
N HIS A 51 -6.93 -0.53 4.89
CA HIS A 51 -8.02 0.32 5.37
C HIS A 51 -8.25 1.51 4.43
N MET A 52 -7.20 2.18 3.96
CA MET A 52 -7.32 3.29 2.99
C MET A 52 -8.04 2.86 1.72
N TYR A 53 -7.71 1.68 1.18
CA TYR A 53 -8.44 1.11 0.05
C TYR A 53 -9.91 0.86 0.41
N ARG A 54 -10.18 0.16 1.52
CA ARG A 54 -11.54 -0.24 1.93
C ARG A 54 -12.46 0.95 2.23
N ASP A 55 -11.91 2.00 2.83
CA ASP A 55 -12.65 3.20 3.24
C ASP A 55 -12.81 4.20 2.09
N HIS A 56 -12.11 3.99 0.97
CA HIS A 56 -12.31 4.82 -0.21
C HIS A 56 -13.70 4.54 -0.81
N PRO A 57 -14.57 5.56 -0.93
CA PRO A 57 -15.98 5.39 -1.26
C PRO A 57 -16.22 4.70 -2.61
N ASP A 58 -15.29 4.90 -3.54
CA ASP A 58 -15.40 4.40 -4.91
C ASP A 58 -14.80 3.01 -5.14
N ILE A 59 -14.15 2.36 -4.14
CA ILE A 59 -13.39 1.14 -4.40
C ILE A 59 -14.23 0.00 -5.01
N ARG A 60 -15.50 -0.11 -4.61
CA ARG A 60 -16.41 -1.16 -5.12
C ARG A 60 -17.11 -0.76 -6.42
N GLN A 61 -17.09 0.52 -6.76
CA GLN A 61 -17.79 1.07 -7.93
C GLN A 61 -16.83 1.30 -9.10
N ASP A 62 -15.55 1.51 -8.80
CA ASP A 62 -14.47 1.68 -9.76
C ASP A 62 -13.72 0.35 -9.95
N ALA A 63 -13.96 -0.29 -11.10
CA ALA A 63 -13.30 -1.54 -11.48
C ALA A 63 -11.77 -1.41 -11.58
N THR A 64 -11.25 -0.20 -11.79
CA THR A 64 -9.81 0.08 -11.75
C THR A 64 -9.30 -0.01 -10.32
N MET A 65 -10.02 0.63 -9.38
CA MET A 65 -9.64 0.65 -7.97
C MET A 65 -9.73 -0.75 -7.33
N ASP A 66 -10.74 -1.53 -7.70
CA ASP A 66 -10.88 -2.93 -7.28
C ASP A 66 -9.69 -3.79 -7.77
N ARG A 67 -9.27 -3.62 -9.03
CA ARG A 67 -8.09 -4.29 -9.58
C ARG A 67 -6.81 -3.85 -8.87
N ASP A 68 -6.65 -2.56 -8.63
CA ASP A 68 -5.50 -1.97 -7.94
C ASP A 68 -5.38 -2.55 -6.53
N TYR A 69 -6.50 -2.64 -5.80
CA TYR A 69 -6.56 -3.27 -4.49
C TYR A 69 -6.23 -4.76 -4.53
N HIS A 70 -6.79 -5.52 -5.49
CA HIS A 70 -6.47 -6.94 -5.64
C HIS A 70 -4.99 -7.18 -5.93
N ARG A 71 -4.37 -6.30 -6.72
CA ARG A 71 -2.92 -6.34 -7.00
C ARG A 71 -2.12 -6.06 -5.72
N PHE A 72 -2.49 -5.02 -4.98
CA PHE A 72 -1.89 -4.67 -3.70
C PHE A 72 -1.99 -5.82 -2.70
N ALA A 73 -3.19 -6.34 -2.45
CA ALA A 73 -3.46 -7.40 -1.48
C ALA A 73 -2.75 -8.72 -1.81
N ARG A 74 -2.43 -8.97 -3.08
CA ARG A 74 -1.64 -10.13 -3.51
C ARG A 74 -0.15 -9.94 -3.21
N LYS A 75 0.37 -8.72 -3.33
CA LYS A 75 1.78 -8.36 -3.08
C LYS A 75 2.05 -8.18 -1.59
N TYR A 76 1.09 -7.61 -0.87
CA TYR A 76 1.13 -7.31 0.56
C TYR A 76 -0.14 -7.91 1.20
N PRO A 77 -0.07 -9.16 1.71
CA PRO A 77 -1.21 -9.77 2.37
C PRO A 77 -1.51 -9.07 3.70
N LEU A 78 -2.78 -9.07 4.11
CA LEU A 78 -3.22 -8.47 5.36
C LEU A 78 -2.49 -9.16 6.55
N PRO A 79 -1.74 -8.41 7.38
CA PRO A 79 -1.07 -8.98 8.54
C PRO A 79 -2.11 -9.58 9.49
N GLY A 80 -1.91 -10.83 9.89
CA GLY A 80 -2.87 -11.56 10.74
C GLY A 80 -4.01 -12.28 10.01
N ALA A 81 -4.06 -12.28 8.67
CA ALA A 81 -4.99 -13.11 7.90
C ALA A 81 -4.59 -14.60 7.82
N PHE A 82 -3.42 -14.97 8.34
CA PHE A 82 -3.11 -16.37 8.62
C PHE A 82 -3.86 -16.81 9.88
N PRO A 83 -4.67 -17.88 9.82
CA PRO A 83 -5.24 -18.44 11.04
C PRO A 83 -4.09 -18.83 11.97
N GLN A 84 -4.09 -18.27 13.18
CA GLN A 84 -3.33 -18.83 14.29
C GLN A 84 -3.76 -20.31 14.43
N PRO A 85 -2.80 -21.24 14.58
CA PRO A 85 -3.06 -22.68 14.57
C PRO A 85 -4.06 -23.14 15.65
#